data_AF-A0A4R0WV72-F1
#
_entry.id   AF-A0A4R0WV72-F1
#
_cell.length_a   1.000
_cell.length_b   1.000
_cell.length_c   1.000
_cell.angle_alpha   90.00
_cell.angle_beta   90.00
_cell.angle_gamma   90.00
#
_symmetry.space_group_name_H-M   'P 1'
#
loop_
_entity.id
_entity.type
_entity.pdbx_description
1 polymer ?
#
loop_
_entity_poly.entity_id
_entity_poly.type
_entity_poly.pdbx_seq_one_letter_code
_entity_poly.pdbx_strand_id
1 'polypeptide(L)' 'MENAASRHPSVAEAVVIGVAHSKWQERPILLVRLRAHATAQREEILEVSDKVARWWLPDDVIFVEELPRG' A
#
# COMPACT_ATOMS: atom_id res chain seq x y z
N MET A 1 0.54 -4.85 -7.38
CA MET A 1 0.15 -3.71 -6.53
C MET A 1 1.38 -3.12 -5.85
N GLU A 2 2.12 -3.92 -5.09
CA GLU A 2 3.40 -3.56 -4.47
C GLU A 2 4.39 -3.00 -5.49
N ASN A 3 4.65 -3.74 -6.57
CA ASN A 3 5.54 -3.31 -7.67
C ASN A 3 5.13 -1.98 -8.33
N ALA A 4 3.88 -1.57 -8.17
CA ALA A 4 3.38 -0.35 -8.76
C ALA A 4 3.42 0.80 -7.74
N ALA A 5 3.14 0.54 -6.45
CA ALA A 5 3.42 1.47 -5.35
C ALA A 5 4.91 1.78 -5.19
N SER A 6 5.78 0.79 -5.35
CA SER A 6 7.25 0.95 -5.30
C SER A 6 7.83 1.82 -6.43
N ARG A 7 7.02 2.18 -7.45
CA ARG A 7 7.42 3.14 -8.49
C ARG A 7 7.28 4.59 -8.04
N HIS A 8 6.55 4.86 -6.96
CA HIS A 8 6.40 6.20 -6.43
C HIS A 8 7.76 6.68 -5.84
N PRO A 9 8.24 7.88 -6.18
CA PRO A 9 9.57 8.37 -5.81
C PRO A 9 9.76 8.53 -4.29
N SER A 10 8.68 8.68 -3.53
CA SER A 10 8.74 8.72 -2.06
C SER A 10 8.77 7.33 -1.39
N VAL A 11 8.46 6.24 -2.11
CA VAL A 11 8.32 4.89 -1.52
C VAL A 11 9.63 4.14 -1.53
N ALA A 12 10.12 3.78 -0.35
CA ALA A 12 11.27 2.90 -0.19
C ALA A 12 10.88 1.43 -0.41
N GLU A 13 9.75 1.02 0.18
CA GLU A 13 9.25 -0.34 0.12
C GLU A 13 7.73 -0.36 0.35
N ALA A 14 7.05 -1.33 -0.24
CA ALA A 14 5.61 -1.52 -0.07
C ALA A 14 5.26 -3.01 -0.05
N VAL A 15 4.34 -3.40 0.83
CA VAL A 15 3.82 -4.77 0.94
C VAL A 15 2.31 -4.74 1.09
N VAL A 16 1.63 -5.70 0.47
CA VAL A 16 0.19 -5.91 0.64
C VAL A 16 -0.02 -7.04 1.64
N ILE A 17 -0.84 -6.78 2.65
CA ILE A 17 -1.27 -7.77 3.63
C ILE A 17 -2.78 -7.95 3.58
N GLY A 18 -3.24 -9.17 3.83
CA GLY A 18 -4.65 -9.43 4.13
C GLY A 18 -4.93 -9.09 5.59
N VAL A 19 -5.94 -8.26 5.85
CA VAL A 19 -6.44 -8.03 7.21
C VAL A 19 -7.87 -8.53 7.33
N ALA A 20 -8.22 -9.04 8.52
CA ALA A 20 -9.55 -9.53 8.80
C ALA A 20 -10.60 -8.42 8.55
N HIS A 21 -11.64 -8.75 7.78
CA HIS A 21 -12.71 -7.83 7.43
C HIS A 21 -14.08 -8.47 7.68
N SER A 22 -14.94 -7.76 8.41
CA SER A 22 -16.24 -8.24 8.89
C SER A 22 -17.17 -8.80 7.80
N LYS A 23 -17.10 -8.25 6.59
CA LYS A 23 -17.95 -8.66 5.44
C LYS A 23 -17.27 -9.65 4.48
N TRP A 24 -15.96 -9.61 4.36
CA TRP A 24 -15.24 -10.20 3.22
C TRP A 24 -14.21 -11.25 3.64
N GLN A 25 -14.22 -11.66 4.91
CA GLN A 25 -13.20 -12.46 5.60
C GLN A 25 -11.86 -11.72 5.68
N GLU A 26 -11.27 -11.35 4.54
CA GLU A 26 -10.05 -10.57 4.46
C GLU A 26 -10.12 -9.49 3.37
N ARG A 27 -9.42 -8.37 3.59
CA ARG A 27 -9.26 -7.29 2.62
C ARG A 27 -7.80 -6.88 2.53
N PRO A 28 -7.32 -6.49 1.34
CA PRO A 28 -5.96 -6.02 1.18
C PRO A 28 -5.77 -4.65 1.84
N ILE A 29 -4.70 -4.51 2.60
CA ILE A 29 -4.13 -3.22 3.02
C ILE A 29 -2.72 -3.12 2.47
N LEU A 30 -2.36 -1.94 1.98
CA LEU A 30 -1.00 -1.64 1.53
C LEU A 30 -0.23 -0.96 2.67
N LEU A 31 0.81 -1.61 3.15
CA LEU A 31 1.79 -0.98 4.05
C LEU A 31 2.89 -0.35 3.22
N VAL A 32 3.27 0.88 3.55
CA VAL A 32 4.27 1.64 2.82
C VAL A 32 5.30 2.20 3.77
N ARG A 33 6.57 1.91 3.48
CA ARG A 33 7.69 2.61 4.09
C ARG A 33 8.19 3.68 3.13
N LEU A 34 8.21 4.93 3.58
CA LEU A 34 8.75 6.04 2.81
C LEU A 34 10.28 6.09 2.90
N ARG A 35 10.91 6.73 1.91
CA ARG A 35 12.33 7.08 1.97
C ARG A 35 12.57 8.12 3.08
N ALA A 36 13.79 8.17 3.59
CA ALA A 36 14.17 9.17 4.58
C ALA A 36 13.86 10.59 4.06
N HIS A 37 13.23 11.40 4.91
CA HIS A 37 12.80 12.78 4.61
C HIS A 37 11.78 12.92 3.47
N ALA A 38 11.22 11.83 2.97
CA ALA A 38 10.15 11.88 1.98
C ALA A 38 8.79 11.93 2.66
N THR A 39 7.85 12.59 1.98
CA THR A 39 6.43 12.61 2.33
C THR A 39 5.61 12.13 1.14
N ALA A 40 4.47 11.53 1.40
CA ALA A 40 3.46 11.20 0.41
C ALA A 40 2.11 11.13 1.11
N GLN A 41 1.05 11.46 0.39
CA GLN A 41 -0.31 11.24 0.80
C GLN A 41 -0.81 9.90 0.30
N ARG A 42 -1.80 9.35 1.00
CA ARG A 42 -2.43 8.07 0.66
C ARG A 42 -2.93 8.06 -0.78
N GLU A 43 -3.52 9.17 -1.23
CA GLU A 43 -4.08 9.34 -2.57
C GLU A 43 -3.00 9.21 -3.65
N GLU A 44 -1.82 9.81 -3.43
CA GLU A 44 -0.67 9.73 -4.34
C GLU A 44 -0.14 8.29 -4.48
N ILE A 45 -0.27 7.49 -3.42
CA ILE A 45 0.07 6.07 -3.46
C ILE A 45 -1.04 5.22 -4.11
N LEU A 46 -2.30 5.58 -3.90
CA LEU A 46 -3.46 4.86 -4.43
C LEU A 46 -3.72 5.13 -5.91
N GLU A 47 -3.23 6.24 -6.46
CA GLU A 47 -3.33 6.61 -7.89
C GLU A 47 -2.64 5.57 -8.82
N VAL A 48 -1.90 4.63 -8.23
CA VAL A 48 -1.47 3.37 -8.84
C VAL A 48 -2.63 2.51 -9.39
N SER A 49 -3.88 2.87 -9.05
CA SER A 49 -5.13 2.19 -9.41
C SER A 49 -5.38 1.99 -10.90
N ASP A 50 -4.77 2.79 -11.77
CA ASP A 50 -5.04 2.74 -13.23
C ASP A 50 -4.67 1.40 -13.88
N LYS A 51 -3.87 0.58 -13.20
CA LYS A 51 -3.37 -0.71 -13.72
C LYS A 51 -3.96 -1.93 -13.02
N VAL A 52 -4.94 -1.75 -12.12
CA VAL A 52 -5.49 -2.84 -11.31
C VAL A 52 -7.02 -2.75 -11.24
N ALA A 53 -7.70 -3.89 -11.31
CA ALA A 53 -9.14 -3.92 -11.16
C ALA A 53 -9.57 -3.34 -9.79
N ARG A 54 -10.65 -2.56 -9.78
CA ARG A 54 -11.09 -1.79 -8.60
C ARG A 54 -11.36 -2.64 -7.35
N TRP A 55 -11.76 -3.90 -7.52
CA TRP A 55 -11.99 -4.85 -6.43
C TRP A 55 -10.71 -5.44 -5.83
N TRP A 56 -9.56 -5.22 -6.46
CA TRP A 56 -8.24 -5.59 -5.96
C TRP A 56 -7.55 -4.44 -5.22
N LEU A 57 -8.05 -3.21 -5.33
CA LEU A 57 -7.45 -2.04 -4.67
C LEU A 57 -7.42 -2.24 -3.16
N PRO A 58 -6.34 -1.81 -2.50
CA PRO A 58 -6.26 -1.88 -1.06
C PRO A 58 -7.29 -0.93 -0.46
N ASP A 59 -7.90 -1.33 0.64
CA ASP A 59 -8.87 -0.48 1.35
C ASP A 59 -8.19 0.71 1.98
N ASP A 60 -6.92 0.53 2.35
CA ASP A 60 -6.15 1.56 2.99
C ASP A 60 -4.66 1.49 2.65
N VAL A 61 -3.99 2.63 2.83
CA VAL A 61 -2.54 2.75 2.79
C VAL A 61 -2.08 3.21 4.15
N ILE A 62 -1.25 2.40 4.80
CA ILE A 62 -0.71 2.72 6.12
C ILE A 62 0.79 2.97 5.97
N PHE A 63 1.24 4.15 6.36
CA PHE A 63 2.65 4.47 6.42
C PHE A 63 3.26 3.91 7.70
N VAL A 64 4.35 3.15 7.57
CA VAL A 64 5.04 2.52 8.69
C VAL A 64 6.54 2.79 8.62
N GLU A 65 7.20 2.80 9.77
CA GLU A 65 8.65 2.96 9.85
C GLU A 65 9.38 1.69 9.39
N GLU A 66 8.81 0.52 9.69
CA GLU A 66 9.34 -0.77 9.29
C GLU A 66 8.22 -1.70 8.81
N LEU A 67 8.52 -2.49 7.78
CA LEU A 67 7.63 -3.54 7.29
C LEU A 67 7.86 -4.83 8.08
N PRO A 68 6.81 -5.66 8.26
CA PRO A 68 6.95 -6.98 8.85
C PRO A 68 7.99 -7.78 8.06
N ARG A 69 9.01 -8.28 8.76
CA ARG A 69 9.97 -9.22 8.21
C ARG A 69 9.53 -10.61 8.64
N GLY A 70 9.27 -11.48 7.65
CA GLY A 70 8.98 -12.90 7.89
C GLY A 70 10.18 -13.64 8.47
#